data_AF-A0A948RG46-F1
#
_entry.id   AF-A0A948RG46-F1
#
_cell.length_a   1.000
_cell.length_b   1.000
_cell.length_c   1.000
_cell.angle_alpha   90.00
_cell.angle_beta   90.00
_cell.angle_gamma   90.00
#
_symmetry.space_group_name_H-M   'P 1'
#
loop_
_entity.id
_entity.type
_entity.pdbx_description
1 polymer ?
#
loop_
_entity_poly.entity_id
_entity_poly.type
_entity_poly.pdbx_seq_one_letter_code
_entity_poly.pdbx_strand_id
1 'polypeptide(L)' 'METVQFKTRIKNGVIEVPKKYQGKFKDNVRVILVAESSKVKAANYLDELMAHPLKVKGFHPLTREEAHARN' A
#
# COMPACT_ATOMS: atom_id res chain seq x y z
N MET A 1 -17.27 -10.82 -23.35
CA MET A 1 -16.12 -9.91 -23.13
C MET A 1 -15.48 -10.36 -21.82
N GLU A 2 -14.25 -10.90 -21.84
CA GLU A 2 -13.57 -11.38 -20.63
C GLU A 2 -12.52 -10.34 -20.20
N THR A 3 -12.53 -9.95 -18.92
CA THR A 3 -11.56 -9.02 -18.34
C THR A 3 -10.68 -9.78 -17.38
N VAL A 4 -9.36 -9.72 -17.57
CA VAL A 4 -8.38 -10.34 -16.68
C VAL A 4 -7.49 -9.24 -16.12
N GLN A 5 -7.42 -9.17 -14.80
CA GLN A 5 -6.51 -8.29 -14.09
C GLN A 5 -5.35 -9.10 -13.52
N PHE A 6 -4.12 -8.69 -13.81
CA PHE A 6 -2.93 -9.31 -13.26
C PHE A 6 -1.89 -8.24 -12.94
N LYS A 7 -0.99 -8.56 -12.01
CA LYS A 7 0.21 -7.76 -11.72
C LYS A 7 1.42 -8.43 -12.38
N THR A 8 2.24 -7.65 -13.08
CA THR A 8 3.51 -8.11 -13.64
C THR A 8 4.54 -7.00 -13.57
N ARG A 9 5.82 -7.35 -13.75
CA ARG A 9 6.90 -6.36 -13.86
C ARG A 9 7.08 -5.97 -15.31
N ILE A 10 7.38 -4.70 -15.54
CA ILE A 10 7.83 -4.20 -16.83
C ILE A 10 9.31 -4.60 -16.98
N LYS A 11 9.65 -5.34 -18.04
CA LYS A 11 11.04 -5.67 -18.38
C LYS A 11 11.39 -5.00 -19.70
N ASN A 12 12.39 -4.13 -19.71
CA ASN A 12 12.83 -3.42 -20.92
C ASN A 12 11.70 -2.67 -21.66
N GLY A 13 10.75 -2.08 -20.91
CA GLY A 13 9.59 -1.40 -21.48
C GLY A 13 8.47 -2.32 -21.98
N VAL A 14 8.62 -3.65 -21.85
CA VAL A 14 7.64 -4.64 -22.30
C VAL A 14 6.89 -5.25 -21.11
N ILE A 15 5.57 -5.33 -21.23
CA ILE A 15 4.68 -6.04 -20.30
C ILE A 15 4.45 -7.45 -20.85
N GLU A 16 5.02 -8.44 -20.19
CA GLU A 16 4.82 -9.85 -20.54
C GLU A 16 3.49 -10.35 -19.97
N VAL A 17 2.58 -10.82 -20.84
CA VAL A 17 1.36 -11.50 -20.41
C VAL A 17 1.74 -12.86 -19.80
N PRO A 18 1.37 -13.13 -18.53
CA PRO A 18 1.69 -14.40 -17.88
C PRO A 18 1.17 -15.60 -18.68
N LYS A 19 1.94 -16.69 -18.71
CA LYS A 19 1.61 -17.92 -19.47
C LYS A 19 0.20 -18.45 -19.19
N LYS A 20 -0.29 -18.29 -17.97
CA LYS A 20 -1.65 -18.68 -17.55
C LYS A 20 -2.77 -18.03 -18.39
N TYR A 21 -2.49 -16.89 -19.01
CA TYR A 21 -3.44 -16.14 -19.84
C TYR A 21 -3.06 -16.12 -21.33
N GLN A 22 -1.94 -16.73 -21.70
CA GLN A 22 -1.55 -16.89 -23.10
C GLN A 22 -2.59 -17.80 -23.78
N GLY A 23 -3.27 -17.27 -24.81
CA GLY A 23 -4.39 -17.94 -25.49
C GLY A 23 -5.78 -17.38 -25.15
N LYS A 24 -5.92 -16.59 -24.07
CA LYS A 24 -7.18 -15.87 -23.77
C LYS A 24 -7.33 -14.58 -24.58
N PHE A 25 -6.21 -14.06 -25.09
CA PHE A 25 -6.15 -12.83 -25.86
C PHE A 25 -5.75 -13.12 -27.30
N LYS A 26 -6.42 -12.45 -28.25
CA LYS A 26 -6.05 -12.40 -29.67
C LYS A 26 -5.16 -11.16 -29.91
N ASP A 27 -5.06 -10.71 -31.15
CA ASP A 27 -4.11 -9.67 -31.57
C ASP A 27 -4.34 -8.30 -30.92
N ASN A 28 -5.60 -7.94 -30.60
CA ASN A 28 -5.95 -6.64 -30.04
C ASN A 28 -6.47 -6.75 -28.60
N VAL A 29 -5.90 -5.97 -27.69
CA VAL A 29 -6.28 -5.91 -26.27
C VAL A 29 -6.41 -4.47 -25.78
N ARG A 30 -7.34 -4.23 -24.84
CA ARG A 30 -7.42 -2.97 -24.08
C ARG A 30 -6.59 -3.12 -22.80
N VAL A 31 -5.60 -2.25 -22.62
CA VAL A 31 -4.70 -2.26 -21.45
C VAL A 31 -5.03 -1.09 -20.53
N ILE A 32 -5.10 -1.35 -19.22
CA ILE A 32 -5.22 -0.32 -18.18
C ILE A 32 -3.98 -0.42 -17.31
N LEU A 33 -3.16 0.64 -17.30
CA LEU A 33 -1.99 0.73 -16.44
C LEU A 33 -2.33 1.58 -15.22
N VAL A 34 -2.18 0.98 -14.04
CA VAL A 34 -2.26 1.68 -12.77
C VAL A 34 -0.84 1.77 -12.22
N ALA A 35 -0.28 2.97 -12.21
CA ALA A 35 1.02 3.20 -11.58
C ALA A 35 0.85 2.98 -10.07
N GLU A 36 1.63 2.08 -9.49
CA GLU A 36 1.80 2.06 -8.03
C GLU A 36 2.48 3.39 -7.70
N SER A 37 1.72 4.32 -7.13
CA SER A 37 2.28 5.60 -6.74
C SER A 37 3.34 5.31 -5.68
N SER A 38 4.61 5.42 -6.04
CA SER A 38 5.73 5.51 -5.11
C SER A 38 5.70 6.85 -4.38
N LYS A 39 4.51 7.44 -4.16
CA LYS A 39 4.34 8.42 -3.11
C LYS A 39 4.81 7.70 -1.87
N VAL A 40 6.06 7.96 -1.49
CA VAL A 40 6.54 7.86 -0.12
C VAL A 40 5.33 8.25 0.69
N LYS A 41 4.76 7.30 1.46
CA LYS A 41 3.55 7.57 2.22
C LYS A 41 3.77 8.93 2.85
N ALA A 42 3.01 9.94 2.40
CA ALA A 42 3.17 11.27 2.95
C ALA A 42 3.03 11.07 4.45
N ALA A 43 4.01 11.55 5.23
CA ALA A 43 4.07 11.32 6.66
C ALA A 43 2.67 11.59 7.22
N ASN A 44 2.03 10.53 7.71
CA ASN A 44 0.68 10.64 8.21
C ASN A 44 0.74 11.22 9.62
N TYR A 45 -0.41 11.63 10.15
CA TYR A 45 -0.46 12.29 11.45
C TYR A 45 0.13 11.43 12.59
N LEU A 46 0.04 10.10 12.48
CA LEU A 46 0.66 9.20 13.45
C LEU A 46 2.20 9.22 13.34
N ASP A 47 2.74 9.25 12.12
CA ASP A 47 4.18 9.38 11.88
C ASP A 47 4.74 10.68 12.48
N GLU A 48 3.99 11.78 12.33
CA GLU A 48 4.34 13.09 12.90
C GLU A 48 4.31 13.07 14.43
N LEU A 49 3.27 12.50 15.04
CA LEU A 49 3.16 12.38 16.50
C LEU A 49 4.24 11.47 17.11
N MET A 50 4.66 10.43 16.39
CA MET A 50 5.76 9.57 16.84
C MET A 50 7.10 10.30 16.83
N ALA A 51 7.36 11.12 15.80
CA ALA A 51 8.58 11.93 15.70
C ALA A 51 8.55 13.15 16.64
N HIS A 52 7.36 13.72 16.85
CA HIS A 52 7.12 14.92 17.66
C HIS A 52 5.98 14.67 18.67
N PRO A 53 6.24 13.95 19.77
CA PRO A 53 5.24 13.69 20.79
C PRO A 53 4.68 14.98 21.39
N LEU A 54 3.35 15.03 21.56
CA LEU A 54 2.68 16.15 22.21
C LEU A 54 3.11 16.27 23.68
N LYS A 55 3.67 17.42 24.03
CA LYS A 55 4.05 17.76 25.41
C LYS A 55 2.89 18.46 26.10
N VAL A 56 2.03 17.69 26.75
CA VAL A 56 0.91 18.23 27.55
C VAL A 56 1.34 18.38 29.00
N LYS A 57 1.11 19.55 29.59
CA LYS A 57 1.45 19.80 31.00
C LYS A 57 0.66 18.85 31.90
N GLY A 58 1.35 18.13 32.78
CA GLY A 58 0.73 17.18 33.70
C GLY A 58 0.41 15.81 33.10
N PHE A 59 0.77 15.56 31.84
CA PHE A 59 0.62 14.23 31.25
C PHE A 59 1.61 13.25 31.87
N HIS A 60 1.07 12.22 32.51
CA HIS A 60 1.82 11.08 33.05
C HIS A 60 1.26 9.83 32.39
N PRO A 61 2.02 9.15 31.52
CA PRO A 61 1.59 7.89 30.93
C PRO A 61 1.28 6.87 32.02
N LEU A 62 0.21 6.11 31.83
CA LEU A 62 -0.06 4.96 32.71
C LEU A 62 1.04 3.93 32.56
N THR A 63 1.34 3.24 33.66
CA THR A 63 2.14 2.03 33.58
C THR A 63 1.36 0.93 32.85
N ARG A 64 2.08 -0.10 32.40
CA ARG A 64 1.46 -1.25 31.74
C ARG A 64 0.44 -1.93 32.65
N GLU A 65 0.77 -2.05 33.94
CA GLU A 65 -0.08 -2.64 34.97
C GLU A 65 -1.35 -1.81 35.19
N GLU A 66 -1.21 -0.47 35.28
CA GLU A 66 -2.33 0.47 35.42
C GLU A 66 -3.27 0.46 34.21
N ALA A 67 -2.73 0.34 32.99
CA ALA A 67 -3.53 0.26 31.78
C ALA A 67 -4.32 -1.06 31.70
N HIS A 68 -3.69 -2.18 32.10
CA HIS A 68 -4.34 -3.49 32.13
C HIS A 68 -5.46 -3.57 33.19
N ALA A 69 -5.31 -2.91 34.33
CA ALA A 69 -6.31 -2.92 35.40
C ALA A 69 -7.60 -2.13 35.07
N ARG A 70 -7.63 -1.39 33.95
CA ARG A 70 -8.78 -0.60 33.49
C ARG A 70 -9.67 -1.32 32.45
N ASN A 71 -9.27 -2.52 32.00
CA ASN A 71 -10.07 -3.42 31.15
C ASN A 71 -10.46 -4.66 31.93
#